data_AF-A0A963PX53-F1
#
_entry.id   AF-A0A963PX53-F1
#
_cell.length_a   1.000
_cell.length_b   1.000
_cell.length_c   1.000
_cell.angle_alpha   90.00
_cell.angle_beta   90.00
_cell.angle_gamma   90.00
#
_symmetry.space_group_name_H-M   'P 1'
#
loop_
_entity.id
_entity.type
_entity.pdbx_description
1 polymer ?
#
loop_
_entity_poly.entity_id
_entity_poly.type
_entity_poly.pdbx_seq_one_letter_code
_entity_poly.pdbx_strand_id
1 'polypeptide(L)'
;TSGRRTAAMLGQVSRTYQEVQRPLLTPDECLRMPGPKKNDKGEIEEAGDMVIYVAGYPAIYGKQPLYFKDPVFQARASIPAPKATDRLRQVVEAGEGITI
;
A
#
# COMPACT_ATOMS: atom_id res chain seq x y z
N THR A 1 24.61 24.17 16.86
CA THR A 1 25.72 25.09 16.62
C THR A 1 25.67 26.19 17.66
N SER A 2 26.56 26.16 18.65
CA SER A 2 26.67 27.21 19.68
C SER A 2 28.05 27.87 19.58
N GLY A 3 28.08 29.20 19.62
CA GLY A 3 29.30 30.00 19.55
C GLY A 3 29.11 31.36 20.21
N ARG A 4 30.18 31.91 20.80
CA ARG A 4 30.16 33.18 21.53
C ARG A 4 29.94 34.33 20.54
N ARG A 5 28.79 35.02 20.63
CA ARG A 5 28.33 35.99 19.61
C ARG A 5 29.11 37.33 19.58
N THR A 6 30.08 37.54 20.48
CA THR A 6 30.75 38.83 20.73
C THR A 6 32.24 38.87 20.39
N ALA A 7 32.80 37.86 19.72
CA ALA A 7 34.21 37.88 19.30
C ALA A 7 34.34 38.14 17.79
N ALA A 8 35.24 39.07 17.42
CA ALA A 8 35.55 39.41 16.03
C ALA A 8 36.15 38.23 15.20
N MET A 9 36.51 37.14 15.87
CA MET A 9 36.77 35.83 15.26
C MET A 9 35.89 34.77 15.92
N LEU A 10 35.13 34.02 15.10
CA LEU A 10 34.38 32.82 15.51
C LEU A 10 35.35 31.67 15.86
N GLY A 11 36.04 31.78 17.00
CA GLY A 11 37.06 30.81 17.41
C GLY A 11 36.54 29.51 18.00
N GLN A 12 35.26 29.44 18.41
CA GLN A 12 34.65 28.23 18.97
C GLN A 12 33.20 28.09 18.51
N VAL A 13 32.99 27.22 17.52
CA VAL A 13 31.67 26.76 17.09
C VAL A 13 31.56 25.29 17.49
N SER A 14 30.78 24.99 18.52
CA SER A 14 30.48 23.59 18.89
C SER A 14 29.27 23.09 18.11
N ARG A 15 29.42 21.97 17.42
CA ARG A 15 28.35 21.26 16.70
C ARG A 15 28.26 19.84 17.24
N THR A 16 27.28 19.63 18.11
CA THR A 16 26.91 18.30 18.60
C THR A 16 25.96 17.64 17.60
N TYR A 17 26.26 16.40 17.22
CA TYR A 17 25.36 15.53 16.46
C TYR A 17 24.76 14.53 17.43
N GLN A 18 23.45 14.40 17.42
CA GLN A 18 22.74 13.38 18.17
C GLN A 18 22.04 12.48 17.16
N GLU A 19 22.44 11.22 17.12
CA GLU A 19 21.73 10.20 16.36
C GLU A 19 20.52 9.75 17.17
N VAL A 20 19.34 9.80 16.56
CA VAL A 20 18.11 9.32 17.15
C VAL A 20 17.48 8.32 16.20
N GLN A 21 17.04 7.18 16.72
CA GLN A 21 16.29 6.22 15.94
C GLN A 21 14.93 6.84 15.58
N ARG A 22 14.67 7.06 14.30
CA ARG A 22 13.32 7.38 13.81
C ARG A 22 12.68 6.13 13.21
N PRO A 23 11.38 5.90 13.45
CA PRO A 23 10.64 4.92 12.69
C PRO A 23 10.64 5.32 11.20
N LEU A 24 10.52 4.33 10.32
CA LEU A 24 10.47 4.56 8.87
C LEU A 24 9.30 5.45 8.47
N LEU A 25 8.15 5.24 9.11
CA LEU A 25 6.93 6.01 8.90
C LEU A 25 6.21 6.11 10.25
N THR A 26 5.87 7.32 10.67
CA THR A 26 5.06 7.56 11.86
C THR A 26 3.59 7.31 11.55
N PRO A 27 2.76 6.98 12.57
CA PRO A 27 1.32 6.80 12.36
C PRO A 27 0.65 8.02 11.71
N ASP A 28 1.09 9.21 12.08
CA ASP A 28 0.60 10.47 11.54
C ASP A 28 0.98 10.67 10.06
N GLU A 29 2.20 10.30 9.68
CA GLU A 29 2.62 10.28 8.27
C GLU A 29 1.81 9.26 7.45
N CYS A 30 1.52 8.06 8.00
CA CYS A 30 0.64 7.07 7.37
C CYS A 30 -0.76 7.63 7.09
N LEU A 31 -1.35 8.32 8.08
CA LEU A 31 -2.72 8.82 8.01
C LEU A 31 -2.89 10.00 7.05
N ARG A 32 -1.81 10.74 6.77
CA ARG A 32 -1.81 11.85 5.82
C ARG A 32 -1.48 11.43 4.40
N MET A 33 -1.24 10.15 4.15
CA MET A 33 -1.01 9.67 2.79
C MET A 33 -2.23 9.96 1.91
N PRO A 34 -2.05 10.61 0.74
CA PRO A 34 -3.16 10.91 -0.15
C PRO A 34 -3.90 9.64 -0.60
N GLY A 35 -5.18 9.55 -0.25
CA GLY A 35 -6.06 8.50 -0.77
C GLY A 35 -6.43 8.73 -2.24
N PRO A 36 -6.97 7.70 -2.92
CA PRO A 36 -7.49 7.86 -4.27
C PRO A 36 -8.67 8.84 -4.29
N LYS A 37 -8.71 9.74 -5.28
CA LYS A 37 -9.85 10.65 -5.47
C LYS A 37 -10.93 9.96 -6.28
N LYS A 38 -12.18 10.17 -5.86
CA LYS A 38 -13.36 9.59 -6.51
C LYS A 38 -14.27 10.68 -7.07
N ASN A 39 -14.95 10.38 -8.17
CA ASN A 39 -16.01 11.23 -8.71
C ASN A 39 -17.33 11.08 -7.94
N ASP A 40 -18.35 11.84 -8.33
CA ASP A 40 -19.69 11.81 -7.73
C ASP A 40 -20.38 10.43 -7.81
N LYS A 41 -19.94 9.57 -8.74
CA LYS A 41 -20.43 8.19 -8.91
C LYS A 41 -19.66 7.18 -8.05
N GLY A 42 -18.64 7.63 -7.31
CA GLY A 42 -17.79 6.78 -6.48
C GLY A 42 -16.68 6.04 -7.24
N GLU A 43 -16.47 6.36 -8.52
CA GLU A 43 -15.41 5.78 -9.34
C GLU A 43 -14.08 6.50 -9.10
N ILE A 44 -12.97 5.78 -9.17
CA ILE A 44 -11.63 6.36 -8.90
C ILE A 44 -11.14 7.14 -10.12
N GLU A 45 -10.96 8.45 -9.97
CA GLU A 45 -10.40 9.34 -10.99
C GLU A 45 -8.89 9.53 -10.83
N GLU A 46 -8.37 9.61 -9.62
CA GLU A 46 -6.93 9.78 -9.39
C GLU A 46 -6.39 8.70 -8.46
N ALA A 47 -5.20 8.19 -8.79
CA ALA A 47 -4.51 7.21 -7.99
C ALA A 47 -4.05 7.81 -6.65
N GLY A 48 -4.28 7.07 -5.57
CA GLY A 48 -3.73 7.39 -4.25
C GLY A 48 -2.30 6.88 -4.08
N ASP A 49 -1.68 7.31 -3.00
CA ASP A 49 -0.35 6.89 -2.61
C ASP A 49 -0.42 5.62 -1.74
N MET A 50 0.64 4.81 -1.78
CA MET A 50 0.69 3.51 -1.11
C MET A 50 2.09 3.19 -0.58
N VAL A 51 2.13 2.36 0.47
CA VAL A 51 3.36 1.75 0.97
C VAL A 51 3.42 0.30 0.51
N ILE A 52 4.49 -0.05 -0.18
CA ILE A 52 4.70 -1.36 -0.77
C ILE A 52 5.72 -2.11 0.07
N TYR A 53 5.35 -3.29 0.54
CA TYR A 53 6.21 -4.19 1.31
C TYR A 53 6.58 -5.40 0.46
N VAL A 54 7.88 -5.59 0.25
CA VAL A 54 8.43 -6.75 -0.46
C VAL A 54 9.42 -7.45 0.46
N ALA A 55 9.36 -8.78 0.51
CA ALA A 55 10.25 -9.56 1.35
C ALA A 55 11.72 -9.29 1.01
N GLY A 56 12.52 -8.97 2.03
CA GLY A 56 13.95 -8.67 1.87
C GLY A 56 14.28 -7.25 1.37
N TYR A 57 13.28 -6.39 1.17
CA TYR A 57 13.49 -5.01 0.75
C TYR A 57 12.90 -4.01 1.77
N PRO A 58 13.48 -2.81 1.89
CA PRO A 58 12.86 -1.71 2.62
C PRO A 58 11.47 -1.38 2.06
N ALA A 59 10.59 -0.81 2.88
CA ALA A 59 9.29 -0.38 2.39
C ALA A 59 9.46 0.73 1.33
N ILE A 60 8.67 0.64 0.27
CA ILE A 60 8.75 1.53 -0.90
C ILE A 60 7.52 2.43 -0.91
N TYR A 61 7.75 3.73 -1.12
CA TYR A 61 6.67 4.67 -1.43
C TYR A 61 6.29 4.54 -2.90
N GLY A 62 5.02 4.27 -3.18
CA GLY A 62 4.50 4.09 -4.53
C GLY A 62 3.17 4.78 -4.74
N LYS A 63 2.71 4.74 -5.99
CA LYS A 63 1.40 5.24 -6.42
C LYS A 63 0.56 4.10 -6.95
N GLN A 64 -0.74 4.12 -6.65
CA GLN A 64 -1.66 3.07 -7.04
C GLN A 64 -1.73 2.90 -8.56
N PRO A 65 -1.48 1.69 -9.10
CA PRO A 65 -1.70 1.41 -10.51
C PRO A 65 -3.21 1.29 -10.77
N LEU A 66 -3.74 2.15 -11.65
CA LEU A 66 -5.13 2.09 -12.09
C LEU A 66 -5.22 1.25 -13.36
N TYR A 67 -5.50 -0.05 -13.21
CA TYR A 67 -5.51 -1.01 -14.32
C TYR A 67 -6.45 -0.61 -15.46
N PHE A 68 -7.56 0.08 -15.16
CA PHE A 68 -8.55 0.52 -16.13
C PHE A 68 -8.15 1.79 -16.89
N LYS A 69 -7.09 2.49 -16.48
CA LYS A 69 -6.52 3.62 -17.23
C LYS A 69 -5.42 3.18 -18.19
N ASP A 70 -4.81 2.03 -17.94
CA ASP A 70 -3.82 1.45 -18.84
C ASP A 70 -4.51 0.50 -19.83
N PRO A 71 -4.40 0.74 -21.15
CA PRO A 71 -5.12 -0.05 -22.15
C PRO A 71 -4.70 -1.53 -22.16
N VAL A 72 -3.43 -1.84 -21.84
CA VAL A 72 -2.93 -3.21 -21.79
C VAL A 72 -3.49 -3.94 -20.58
N PHE A 73 -3.49 -3.29 -19.42
CA PHE A 73 -4.06 -3.88 -18.20
C PHE A 73 -5.58 -3.97 -18.26
N GLN A 74 -6.25 -3.00 -18.88
CA GLN A 74 -7.69 -3.07 -19.13
C GLN A 74 -8.02 -4.28 -20.01
N ALA A 75 -7.33 -4.45 -21.14
CA ALA A 75 -7.55 -5.60 -22.03
C ALA A 75 -7.32 -6.94 -21.32
N ARG A 76 -6.30 -7.02 -20.44
CA ARG A 76 -6.02 -8.21 -19.63
C ARG A 76 -7.07 -8.47 -18.55
N ALA A 77 -7.71 -7.43 -18.04
CA ALA A 77 -8.76 -7.55 -17.03
C ALA A 77 -10.14 -7.86 -17.65
N SER A 78 -10.36 -7.51 -18.92
CA SER A 78 -11.60 -7.75 -19.67
C SER A 78 -11.78 -9.22 -20.11
N ILE A 79 -11.61 -10.17 -19.19
CA ILE A 79 -11.81 -11.60 -19.42
C ILE A 79 -13.30 -11.92 -19.27
N PRO A 80 -13.93 -12.64 -20.22
CA PRO A 80 -15.34 -13.02 -20.11
C PRO A 80 -15.57 -13.98 -18.93
N ALA A 81 -16.78 -13.92 -18.36
CA ALA A 81 -17.17 -14.84 -17.29
C ALA A 81 -17.06 -16.31 -17.77
N PRO A 82 -16.60 -17.23 -16.89
CA PRO A 82 -16.51 -18.64 -17.24
C PRO A 82 -17.91 -19.21 -17.49
N LYS A 83 -18.06 -19.99 -18.58
CA LYS A 83 -19.36 -20.60 -18.96
C LYS A 83 -19.79 -21.74 -18.03
N ALA A 84 -18.83 -22.36 -17.36
CA ALA A 84 -19.04 -23.46 -16.44
C ALA A 84 -18.20 -23.21 -15.18
N THR A 85 -18.76 -23.54 -14.03
CA THR A 85 -18.04 -23.63 -12.76
C THR A 85 -17.52 -25.04 -12.57
N ASP A 86 -16.46 -25.17 -11.78
CA ASP A 86 -16.00 -26.47 -11.30
C ASP A 86 -17.11 -27.17 -10.51
N ARG A 87 -17.23 -28.49 -10.66
CA ARG A 87 -18.26 -29.30 -9.99
C ARG A 87 -17.56 -30.21 -9.00
N LEU A 88 -17.74 -29.95 -7.70
CA LEU A 88 -17.35 -30.90 -6.66
C LEU A 88 -18.14 -32.21 -6.86
N ARG A 89 -17.49 -33.35 -6.60
CA ARG A 89 -18.10 -34.69 -6.75
C ARG A 89 -19.49 -34.71 -6.11
N GLN A 90 -20.50 -35.14 -6.88
CA GLN A 90 -21.81 -35.47 -6.32
C GLN A 90 -21.63 -36.62 -5.34
N VAL A 91 -21.89 -36.35 -4.05
CA VAL A 91 -22.08 -37.42 -3.07
C VAL A 91 -23.42 -38.04 -3.42
N VAL A 92 -23.40 -39.27 -3.93
CA VAL A 92 -24.61 -40.08 -4.01
C VAL A 92 -24.91 -40.49 -2.58
N GLU A 93 -25.93 -39.90 -1.96
CA GLU A 93 -26.46 -40.43 -0.70
C GLU A 93 -27.05 -41.80 -0.98
N ALA A 94 -26.26 -42.85 -0.73
CA ALA A 94 -26.76 -44.20 -0.64
C ALA A 94 -27.66 -44.24 0.59
N GLY A 95 -28.98 -44.20 0.36
CA GLY A 95 -29.97 -44.29 1.41
C GLY A 95 -29.90 -45.64 2.11
N GLU A 96 -29.15 -45.73 3.19
CA GLU A 96 -29.31 -46.77 4.20
C GLU A 96 -30.25 -46.24 5.28
N GLY A 97 -31.54 -46.46 5.08
CA GLY A 97 -32.51 -46.36 6.15
C GLY A 97 -32.22 -47.45 7.18
N ILE A 98 -31.69 -47.06 8.33
CA ILE A 98 -31.67 -47.92 9.53
C ILE A 98 -33.08 -47.91 10.11
N THR A 99 -33.79 -49.03 9.95
CA THR A 99 -35.06 -49.29 10.66
C THR A 99 -34.71 -49.64 12.11
N ILE A 100 -35.13 -48.79 13.05
CA ILE A 100 -35.19 -49.11 14.49
C ILE A 100 -36.48 -49.87 14.77
#